data_AF-L0IYF2-F1
#
_entry.id   AF-L0IYF2-F1
#
_cell.length_a   1.000
_cell.length_b   1.000
_cell.length_c   1.000
_cell.angle_alpha   90.00
_cell.angle_beta   90.00
_cell.angle_gamma   90.00
#
_symmetry.space_group_name_H-M   'P 1'
#
loop_
_entity.id
_entity.type
_entity.pdbx_description
1 polymer ?
#
loop_
_entity_poly.entity_id
_entity_poly.type
_entity_poly.pdbx_seq_one_letter_code
_entity_poly.pdbx_strand_id
1 'polypeptide(L)'
;MGLFDKAKKAAQQAQQAFAQPHQGDGMVHVQGAGPIDTAHFGGPSTRSVAADDPIWQPINGISLQDYAELAREAQARGINDEAGMITLAQERGWNPADTKAAFDGWVQRMGQSMAVGQQFRKLLGY
;
A
#
# COMPACT_ATOMS: atom_id res chain seq x y z
N MET A 1 -1.16 -10.40 -15.23
CA MET A 1 -0.68 -9.29 -14.37
C MET A 1 -0.41 -9.86 -13.01
N GLY A 2 0.86 -9.87 -12.57
CA GLY A 2 1.25 -10.42 -11.28
C GLY A 2 0.69 -9.60 -10.12
N LEU A 3 0.55 -10.23 -8.95
CA LEU A 3 0.10 -9.56 -7.73
C LEU A 3 1.01 -8.37 -7.38
N PHE A 4 2.31 -8.51 -7.61
CA PHE A 4 3.27 -7.44 -7.41
C PHE A 4 3.01 -6.25 -8.33
N ASP A 5 2.63 -6.52 -9.58
CA ASP A 5 2.27 -5.48 -10.54
C ASP A 5 1.00 -4.76 -10.10
N LYS A 6 0.01 -5.49 -9.56
CA LYS A 6 -1.18 -4.88 -8.94
C LYS A 6 -0.85 -4.06 -7.70
N ALA A 7 -0.02 -4.57 -6.79
CA ALA A 7 0.40 -3.85 -5.58
C ALA A 7 1.20 -2.59 -5.93
N LYS A 8 2.17 -2.71 -6.84
CA LYS A 8 2.96 -1.61 -7.37
C LYS A 8 2.08 -0.59 -8.08
N LYS A 9 1.13 -1.04 -8.91
CA LYS A 9 0.20 -0.16 -9.63
C LYS A 9 -0.79 0.51 -8.69
N ALA A 10 -1.30 -0.17 -7.65
CA ALA A 10 -2.13 0.43 -6.61
C ALA A 10 -1.33 1.49 -5.83
N ALA A 11 -0.10 1.16 -5.42
CA ALA A 11 0.80 2.10 -4.76
C ALA A 11 1.26 3.24 -5.69
N GLN A 12 1.37 3.03 -7.01
CA GLN A 12 1.64 4.07 -8.00
C GLN A 12 0.40 4.92 -8.28
N GLN A 13 -0.79 4.35 -8.35
CA GLN A 13 -2.05 5.09 -8.54
C GLN A 13 -2.35 5.96 -7.34
N ALA A 14 -2.15 5.45 -6.12
CA ALA A 14 -2.21 6.26 -4.91
C ALA A 14 -1.22 7.45 -4.99
N GLN A 15 -0.06 7.24 -5.60
CA GLN A 15 0.93 8.29 -5.84
C GLN A 15 0.54 9.24 -6.98
N GLN A 16 0.00 8.75 -8.10
CA GLN A 16 -0.34 9.53 -9.31
C GLN A 16 -1.63 10.34 -9.15
N ALA A 17 -2.63 9.82 -8.43
CA ALA A 17 -3.81 10.58 -8.05
C ALA A 17 -3.44 11.78 -7.15
N PHE A 18 -2.35 11.66 -6.38
CA PHE A 18 -1.80 12.71 -5.53
C PHE A 18 -0.65 13.52 -6.14
N ALA A 19 0.02 12.99 -7.17
CA ALA A 19 1.06 13.66 -7.95
C ALA A 19 0.49 14.42 -9.14
N GLN A 20 -0.79 14.83 -9.08
CA GLN A 20 -1.18 16.07 -9.73
C GLN A 20 -0.37 17.17 -9.07
N PRO A 21 0.62 17.76 -9.77
CA PRO A 21 1.25 18.95 -9.25
C PRO A 21 0.17 20.03 -9.22
N HIS A 22 0.10 20.77 -8.13
CA HIS A 22 -0.41 22.14 -8.12
C HIS A 22 0.49 23.02 -9.03
N GLN A 23 0.51 22.74 -10.33
CA GLN A 23 0.94 23.66 -11.38
C GLN A 23 -0.31 24.12 -12.11
N GLY A 24 -1.12 24.88 -11.38
CA GLY A 24 -2.31 25.56 -11.84
C GLY A 24 -2.46 26.80 -10.99
N ASP A 25 -1.68 27.81 -11.37
CA ASP A 25 -1.79 29.23 -11.02
C ASP A 25 -3.18 29.63 -10.47
N GLY A 26 -3.23 30.01 -9.20
CA GLY A 26 -4.52 30.29 -8.53
C GLY A 26 -4.38 30.48 -7.02
N MET A 27 -3.79 31.61 -6.63
CA MET A 27 -3.71 32.13 -5.27
C MET A 27 -4.98 31.88 -4.42
N VAL A 28 -4.88 31.09 -3.35
CA VAL A 28 -5.54 31.36 -2.05
C VAL A 28 -4.69 30.81 -0.91
N HIS A 29 -3.63 31.55 -0.56
CA HIS A 29 -3.12 31.53 0.80
C HIS A 29 -4.23 32.07 1.72
N VAL A 30 -4.97 31.20 2.40
CA VAL A 30 -5.68 31.61 3.62
C VAL A 30 -4.68 31.55 4.77
N GLN A 31 -4.15 32.72 5.06
CA GLN A 31 -3.41 33.05 6.26
C GLN A 31 -4.22 32.61 7.50
N GLY A 32 -3.77 31.58 8.22
CA GLY A 32 -4.15 31.39 9.63
C GLY A 32 -5.17 30.31 10.02
N ALA A 33 -5.34 29.22 9.27
CA ALA A 33 -6.09 28.05 9.75
C ALA A 33 -5.24 26.79 9.65
N GLY A 34 -5.21 25.98 10.71
CA GLY A 34 -4.47 24.72 10.80
C GLY A 34 -4.80 23.72 9.67
N PRO A 35 -4.07 22.59 9.59
CA PRO A 35 -4.18 21.65 8.48
C PRO A 35 -5.65 21.21 8.27
N ILE A 36 -6.25 21.66 7.17
CA ILE A 36 -7.62 21.35 6.77
C ILE A 36 -7.66 19.86 6.38
N ASP A 37 -8.37 19.06 7.19
CA ASP A 37 -8.67 17.65 6.94
C ASP A 37 -9.51 17.55 5.65
N THR A 38 -8.91 17.06 4.57
CA THR A 38 -9.52 16.97 3.23
C THR A 38 -10.57 15.84 3.13
N ALA A 39 -10.91 15.18 4.24
CA ALA A 39 -11.82 14.04 4.29
C ALA A 39 -13.31 14.44 4.11
N HIS A 40 -13.66 15.73 4.19
CA HIS A 40 -15.03 16.21 4.02
C HIS A 40 -15.50 16.29 2.56
N PHE A 41 -14.60 16.14 1.57
CA PHE A 41 -14.87 16.43 0.16
C PHE A 41 -14.69 15.24 -0.80
N GLY A 42 -14.71 14.00 -0.30
CA GLY A 42 -14.73 12.80 -1.16
C GLY A 42 -13.47 12.56 -1.99
N GLY A 43 -12.34 13.19 -1.65
CA GLY A 43 -11.02 12.87 -2.19
C GLY A 43 -10.30 11.82 -1.34
N PRO A 44 -9.34 11.05 -1.92
CA PRO A 44 -8.56 10.09 -1.15
C PRO A 44 -7.88 10.82 0.01
N SER A 45 -8.04 10.29 1.22
CA SER A 45 -7.64 10.99 2.42
C SER A 45 -6.12 11.25 2.42
N THR A 46 -5.73 12.51 2.54
CA THR A 46 -4.39 12.95 2.99
C THR A 46 -4.10 12.53 4.43
N ARG A 47 -5.08 11.90 5.11
CA ARG A 47 -4.98 11.48 6.51
C ARG A 47 -3.73 10.67 6.72
N SER A 48 -2.84 11.23 7.54
CA SER A 48 -1.79 10.48 8.20
C SER A 48 -2.45 9.30 8.88
N VAL A 49 -2.20 8.12 8.32
CA VAL A 49 -2.73 6.88 8.85
C VAL A 49 -2.06 6.67 10.20
N ALA A 50 -2.84 6.75 11.28
CA ALA A 50 -2.30 6.64 12.63
C ALA A 50 -1.60 5.29 12.80
N ALA A 51 -0.56 5.22 13.64
CA ALA A 51 0.17 3.96 13.85
C ALA A 51 -0.71 2.84 14.45
N ASP A 52 -1.79 3.21 15.14
CA ASP A 52 -2.78 2.29 15.74
C ASP A 52 -3.98 2.04 14.81
N ASP A 53 -3.97 2.59 13.59
CA ASP A 53 -5.10 2.47 12.69
C ASP A 53 -5.32 1.00 12.28
N PRO A 54 -6.58 0.51 12.25
CA PRO A 54 -6.90 -0.85 11.86
C PRO A 54 -6.38 -1.25 10.47
N ILE A 55 -6.04 -0.29 9.62
CA ILE A 55 -5.40 -0.55 8.33
C ILE A 55 -3.97 -1.11 8.45
N TRP A 56 -3.31 -0.99 9.59
CA TRP A 56 -2.03 -1.65 9.87
C TRP A 56 -2.21 -3.05 10.45
N GLN A 57 -3.44 -3.45 10.81
CA GLN A 57 -3.67 -4.77 11.40
C GLN A 57 -3.29 -5.88 10.41
N PRO A 58 -2.64 -6.96 10.88
CA PRO A 58 -2.33 -8.10 10.04
C PRO A 58 -3.60 -8.70 9.45
N ILE A 59 -3.55 -9.06 8.17
CA ILE A 59 -4.66 -9.71 7.48
C ILE A 59 -4.37 -11.21 7.48
N ASN A 60 -5.24 -12.02 8.09
CA ASN A 60 -5.01 -13.45 8.31
C ASN A 60 -3.65 -13.77 8.97
N GLY A 61 -3.19 -12.91 9.88
CA GLY A 61 -1.89 -13.05 10.54
C GLY A 61 -0.68 -12.56 9.73
N ILE A 62 -0.87 -12.11 8.49
CA ILE A 62 0.20 -11.57 7.64
C ILE A 62 0.24 -10.05 7.78
N SER A 63 1.29 -9.57 8.43
CA SER A 63 1.59 -8.14 8.59
C SER A 63 2.13 -7.53 7.29
N LEU A 64 2.09 -6.20 7.17
CA LEU A 64 2.68 -5.52 6.01
C LEU A 64 4.18 -5.81 5.86
N GLN A 65 4.89 -5.96 6.98
CA GLN A 65 6.30 -6.28 7.02
C GLN A 65 6.57 -7.69 6.47
N ASP A 66 5.83 -8.69 6.93
CA ASP A 66 5.87 -10.06 6.40
C ASP A 66 5.56 -10.11 4.90
N TYR A 67 4.53 -9.37 4.47
CA TYR A 67 4.21 -9.23 3.07
C TYR A 67 5.36 -8.62 2.26
N ALA A 68 5.98 -7.55 2.78
CA ALA A 68 7.11 -6.88 2.12
C ALA A 68 8.38 -7.73 2.09
N GLU A 69 8.67 -8.50 3.14
CA GLU A 69 9.79 -9.44 3.16
C GLU A 69 9.60 -10.56 2.16
N LEU A 70 8.41 -11.16 2.12
CA LEU A 70 8.07 -12.18 1.13
C LEU A 70 8.14 -11.62 -0.29
N ALA A 71 7.62 -10.40 -0.49
CA ALA A 71 7.69 -9.67 -1.74
C ALA A 71 9.15 -9.43 -2.18
N ARG A 72 10.03 -9.00 -1.26
CA ARG A 72 11.46 -8.82 -1.53
C ARG A 72 12.14 -10.14 -1.89
N GLU A 73 11.85 -11.20 -1.15
CA GLU A 73 12.38 -12.54 -1.41
C GLU A 73 11.92 -13.06 -2.78
N ALA A 74 10.64 -12.90 -3.10
CA ALA A 74 10.08 -13.24 -4.40
C ALA A 74 10.79 -12.47 -5.53
N GLN A 75 10.93 -11.15 -5.39
CA GLN A 75 11.64 -10.31 -6.36
C GLN A 75 13.11 -10.72 -6.52
N ALA A 76 13.81 -11.04 -5.42
CA ALA A 76 15.20 -11.51 -5.46
C ALA A 76 15.35 -12.85 -6.18
N ARG A 77 14.32 -13.70 -6.14
CA ARG A 77 14.24 -14.97 -6.88
C ARG A 77 13.69 -14.82 -8.31
N GLY A 78 13.35 -13.59 -8.74
CA GLY A 78 12.71 -13.33 -10.03
C GLY A 78 11.23 -13.72 -10.10
N ILE A 79 10.62 -14.04 -8.97
CA ILE A 79 9.22 -14.43 -8.81
C ILE A 79 8.37 -13.17 -8.65
N ASN A 80 7.63 -12.81 -9.69
CA ASN A 80 6.71 -11.67 -9.68
C ASN A 80 5.23 -12.09 -9.85
N ASP A 81 4.99 -13.40 -9.92
CA ASP A 81 3.67 -13.98 -10.11
C ASP A 81 2.99 -14.30 -8.78
N GLU A 82 1.66 -14.21 -8.77
CA GLU A 82 0.85 -14.52 -7.60
C GLU A 82 1.05 -15.97 -7.13
N ALA A 83 1.11 -16.93 -8.07
CA ALA A 83 1.30 -18.34 -7.75
C ALA A 83 2.66 -18.56 -7.08
N GLY A 84 3.73 -17.93 -7.57
CA GLY A 84 5.05 -18.08 -7.00
C GLY A 84 5.19 -17.42 -5.61
N MET A 85 4.51 -16.29 -5.36
CA MET A 85 4.46 -15.71 -4.02
C MET A 85 3.66 -16.59 -3.04
N ILE A 86 2.56 -17.19 -3.49
CA ILE A 86 1.79 -18.15 -2.69
C ILE A 86 2.64 -19.39 -2.38
N THR A 87 3.41 -19.90 -3.35
CA THR A 87 4.35 -21.00 -3.11
C THR A 87 5.40 -20.63 -2.06
N LEU A 88 6.00 -19.44 -2.14
CA LEU A 88 6.95 -18.98 -1.11
C LEU A 88 6.31 -18.86 0.28
N ALA A 89 5.07 -18.36 0.34
CA ALA A 89 4.33 -18.31 1.59
C ALA A 89 4.02 -19.70 2.15
N GLN A 90 3.69 -20.66 1.27
CA GLN A 90 3.53 -22.06 1.64
C GLN A 90 4.82 -22.67 2.18
N GLU A 91 5.98 -22.34 1.60
CA GLU A 91 7.30 -22.78 2.12
C GLU A 91 7.55 -22.25 3.54
N ARG A 92 6.99 -21.09 3.90
CA ARG A 92 7.02 -20.53 5.26
C ARG A 92 5.97 -21.13 6.20
N GLY A 93 5.11 -22.02 5.71
CA GLY A 93 4.02 -22.64 6.48
C GLY A 93 2.72 -21.84 6.50
N TRP A 94 2.58 -20.80 5.67
CA TRP A 94 1.33 -20.05 5.55
C TRP A 94 0.35 -20.77 4.62
N ASN A 95 -0.93 -20.69 4.96
CA ASN A 95 -1.98 -21.28 4.16
C ASN A 95 -2.16 -20.46 2.87
N PRO A 96 -2.17 -21.07 1.67
CA PRO A 96 -2.25 -20.35 0.39
C PRO A 96 -3.52 -19.50 0.25
N ALA A 97 -4.65 -19.98 0.78
CA ALA A 97 -5.91 -19.25 0.75
C ALA A 97 -5.86 -17.99 1.60
N ASP A 98 -5.35 -18.10 2.83
CA ASP A 98 -5.18 -16.98 3.76
C ASP A 98 -4.17 -15.97 3.23
N THR A 99 -3.09 -16.46 2.62
CA THR A 99 -2.05 -15.67 1.96
C THR A 99 -2.63 -14.84 0.83
N LYS A 100 -3.40 -15.46 -0.07
CA LYS A 100 -4.04 -14.74 -1.17
C LYS A 100 -5.01 -13.68 -0.66
N ALA A 101 -5.83 -14.00 0.34
CA ALA A 101 -6.75 -13.04 0.94
C ALA A 101 -6.01 -11.88 1.64
N ALA A 102 -4.88 -12.16 2.31
CA ALA A 102 -4.06 -11.13 2.90
C ALA A 102 -3.44 -10.20 1.85
N PHE A 103 -2.95 -10.77 0.75
CA PHE A 103 -2.37 -10.00 -0.34
C PHE A 103 -3.40 -9.09 -1.01
N ASP A 104 -4.59 -9.61 -1.30
CA ASP A 104 -5.67 -8.82 -1.89
C ASP A 104 -6.09 -7.68 -0.94
N GLY A 105 -6.23 -7.99 0.36
CA GLY A 105 -6.51 -7.01 1.39
C GLY A 105 -5.43 -5.92 1.50
N TRP A 106 -4.14 -6.28 1.44
CA TRP A 106 -3.05 -5.29 1.44
C TRP A 106 -3.03 -4.43 0.18
N VAL A 107 -3.32 -5.00 -0.99
CA VAL A 107 -3.45 -4.24 -2.26
C VAL A 107 -4.63 -3.26 -2.18
N GLN A 108 -5.77 -3.69 -1.64
CA GLN A 108 -6.91 -2.79 -1.40
C GLN A 108 -6.54 -1.65 -0.44
N ARG A 109 -5.88 -1.96 0.68
CA ARG A 109 -5.42 -0.96 1.64
C ARG A 109 -4.40 0.03 1.06
N MET A 110 -3.51 -0.43 0.19
CA MET A 110 -2.59 0.45 -0.55
C MET A 110 -3.32 1.39 -1.52
N GLY A 111 -4.42 0.93 -2.13
CA GLY A 111 -5.28 1.78 -2.95
C GLY A 111 -6.08 2.80 -2.13
N GLN A 112 -6.42 2.45 -0.89
CA GLN A 112 -7.18 3.32 0.03
C GLN A 112 -6.31 4.28 0.84
N SER A 113 -5.03 3.96 1.07
CA SER A 113 -4.12 4.75 1.91
C SER A 113 -2.72 4.87 1.35
N MET A 114 -2.29 6.12 1.17
CA MET A 114 -0.94 6.47 0.75
C MET A 114 0.12 5.98 1.75
N ALA A 115 -0.14 6.06 3.06
CA ALA A 115 0.86 5.66 4.07
C ALA A 115 1.20 4.17 3.97
N VAL A 116 0.22 3.31 3.68
CA VAL A 116 0.44 1.86 3.51
C VAL A 116 1.33 1.60 2.28
N GLY A 117 1.06 2.28 1.16
CA GLY A 117 1.88 2.18 -0.05
C GLY A 117 3.30 2.73 0.13
N GLN A 118 3.47 3.82 0.88
CA GLN A 118 4.79 4.36 1.22
C GLN A 118 5.56 3.44 2.17
N GLN A 119 4.89 2.91 3.20
CA GLN A 119 5.51 1.97 4.13
C GLN A 119 5.92 0.69 3.42
N PHE A 120 5.08 0.15 2.53
CA PHE A 120 5.42 -1.00 1.70
C PHE A 120 6.69 -0.74 0.87
N ARG A 121 6.80 0.40 0.18
CA ARG A 121 8.01 0.77 -0.57
C ARG A 121 9.25 0.89 0.32
N LYS A 122 9.12 1.56 1.48
CA LYS A 122 10.20 1.70 2.45
C LYS A 122 10.68 0.33 2.94
N LEU A 123 9.75 -0.60 3.17
CA LEU A 123 10.07 -1.99 3.53
C LEU A 123 10.70 -2.76 2.38
N LEU A 124 10.42 -2.43 1.12
CA LEU A 124 11.11 -3.00 -0.04
C LEU A 124 12.52 -2.42 -0.25
N GLY A 125 12.87 -1.32 0.41
CA GLY A 125 14.18 -0.66 0.30
C GLY A 125 14.28 0.36 -0.85
N TYR A 126 13.15 0.91 -1.30
CA TYR A 126 13.09 2.01 -2.27
C TYR A 126 13.13 3.38 -1.60
#